data_AF-A0A3P6FBC9-F1
#
_entry.id   AF-A0A3P6FBC9-F1
#
_cell.length_a   1.000
_cell.length_b   1.000
_cell.length_c   1.000
_cell.angle_alpha   90.00
_cell.angle_beta   90.00
_cell.angle_gamma   90.00
#
_symmetry.space_group_name_H-M   'P 1'
#
loop_
_entity.id
_entity.type
_entity.pdbx_description
1 polymer ?
#
loop_
_entity_poly.entity_id
_entity_poly.type
_entity_poly.pdbx_seq_one_letter_code
_entity_poly.pdbx_strand_id
1 'polypeptide(L)' 'MAQSIGPRLYSCCNCRNHVGLHDDIISKAFQGRTGRAFLFSHAMNVVLGAKEDRYLLTGLHTVADISCADCNEPLGWN' A
#
# COMPACT_ATOMS: atom_id res chain seq x y z
N MET A 1 0.68 4.53 -34.63
CA MET A 1 1.64 4.21 -33.55
C MET A 1 0.88 4.28 -32.24
N ALA A 2 0.41 3.14 -31.74
CA ALA A 2 -0.23 3.10 -30.42
C ALA A 2 0.88 3.35 -29.40
N GLN A 3 0.91 4.55 -28.84
CA GLN A 3 1.73 4.82 -27.66
C GLN A 3 1.13 3.95 -26.56
N SER A 4 1.73 2.78 -26.31
CA SER A 4 1.41 1.95 -25.17
C SER A 4 1.81 2.75 -23.94
N ILE A 5 0.89 3.56 -23.44
CA ILE A 5 1.00 4.18 -22.13
C ILE A 5 1.08 3.00 -21.17
N GLY A 6 2.29 2.69 -20.72
CA GLY A 6 2.52 1.59 -19.79
C GLY A 6 1.63 1.77 -18.55
N PRO A 7 1.27 0.67 -17.88
CA PRO A 7 0.43 0.74 -16.69
C PRO A 7 1.06 1.70 -15.68
N ARG A 8 0.25 2.60 -15.11
CA ARG A 8 0.71 3.51 -14.06
C ARG A 8 1.00 2.68 -12.81
N LEU A 9 2.26 2.65 -12.41
CA LEU A 9 2.76 1.85 -11.30
C LEU A 9 3.07 2.76 -10.11
N TYR A 10 2.90 2.20 -8.91
CA TYR A 10 3.40 2.78 -7.68
C TYR A 10 4.65 2.02 -7.27
N SER A 11 5.65 2.78 -6.80
CA SER A 11 6.93 2.23 -6.40
C SER A 11 7.29 2.65 -4.98
N CYS A 12 8.03 1.80 -4.28
CA CYS A 12 8.65 2.13 -3.01
C CYS A 12 9.52 3.39 -3.16
N CYS A 13 9.39 4.33 -2.23
CA CYS A 13 10.15 5.59 -2.27
C CYS A 13 11.66 5.41 -2.09
N ASN A 14 12.09 4.30 -1.47
CA ASN A 14 13.48 4.04 -1.14
C ASN A 14 14.20 3.25 -2.26
N CYS A 15 13.75 2.03 -2.56
CA CYS A 15 14.38 1.16 -3.56
C CYS A 15 13.75 1.22 -4.97
N ARG A 16 12.64 1.96 -5.14
CA ARG A 16 11.83 2.00 -6.39
C ARG A 16 11.22 0.68 -6.84
N ASN A 17 11.24 -0.35 -5.99
CA ASN A 17 10.54 -1.60 -6.28
C ASN A 17 9.04 -1.36 -6.51
N HIS A 18 8.41 -2.08 -7.42
CA HIS A 18 6.99 -1.89 -7.75
C HIS A 18 6.11 -2.46 -6.65
N VAL A 19 5.25 -1.63 -6.05
CA VAL A 19 4.43 -2.02 -4.89
C VAL A 19 2.95 -2.19 -5.22
N GLY A 20 2.51 -1.65 -6.36
CA GLY A 20 1.12 -1.77 -6.79
C GLY A 20 0.85 -1.08 -8.13
N LEU A 21 -0.31 -1.39 -8.71
CA LEU A 21 -0.80 -0.77 -9.94
C LEU A 21 -1.85 0.30 -9.61
N HIS A 22 -1.94 1.32 -10.45
CA HIS A 22 -2.99 2.33 -10.33
C HIS A 22 -4.39 1.76 -10.54
N ASP A 23 -4.51 0.72 -11.35
CA ASP A 23 -5.78 0.04 -11.63
C ASP A 23 -6.29 -0.72 -10.41
N ASP A 24 -5.39 -1.20 -9.55
CA ASP A 24 -5.71 -1.89 -8.30
C ASP A 24 -6.14 -0.94 -7.17
N ILE A 25 -6.19 0.37 -7.40
CA ILE A 25 -6.65 1.32 -6.38
C ILE A 25 -8.16 1.21 -6.21
N ILE A 26 -8.59 0.71 -5.06
CA ILE A 26 -9.99 0.70 -4.64
C ILE A 26 -10.44 2.11 -4.25
N SER A 27 -9.63 2.83 -3.46
CA SER A 27 -10.01 4.15 -2.96
C SER A 27 -8.82 5.08 -2.76
N LYS A 28 -9.00 6.33 -3.19
CA LYS A 28 -8.07 7.45 -2.97
C LYS A 28 -8.53 8.41 -1.87
N ALA A 29 -9.71 8.16 -1.31
CA ALA A 29 -10.31 8.98 -0.27
C ALA A 29 -9.91 8.51 1.15
N PHE A 30 -9.02 7.52 1.26
CA PHE A 30 -8.59 7.03 2.56
C PHE A 30 -7.64 8.05 3.21
N GLN A 31 -7.82 8.28 4.50
CA GLN A 31 -6.93 9.11 5.31
C GLN A 31 -6.27 8.22 6.35
N GLY A 32 -4.96 8.08 6.24
CA GLY A 32 -4.12 7.50 7.27
C GLY A 32 -3.74 8.54 8.32
N ARG A 33 -3.04 8.08 9.36
CA ARG A 33 -2.59 8.95 10.47
C ARG A 33 -1.69 10.11 10.02
N THR A 34 -0.92 9.90 8.96
CA THR A 34 0.04 10.86 8.42
C THR A 34 -0.49 11.66 7.21
N GLY A 35 -1.73 11.44 6.78
CA GLY A 35 -2.34 12.17 5.66
C GLY A 35 -3.10 11.26 4.69
N ARG A 36 -3.06 11.61 3.39
CA ARG A 36 -3.75 10.82 2.35
C ARG A 36 -3.11 9.44 2.21
N ALA A 37 -3.94 8.41 2.23
CA ALA A 37 -3.57 7.02 1.98
C ALA A 37 -4.36 6.47 0.79
N PHE A 38 -3.79 5.50 0.10
CA PHE A 38 -4.43 4.81 -1.01
C PHE A 38 -4.75 3.39 -0.58
N LEU A 39 -6.00 2.99 -0.76
CA LEU A 39 -6.43 1.61 -0.55
C LEU A 39 -6.26 0.85 -1.87
N PHE A 40 -5.40 -0.16 -1.86
CA PHE A 40 -5.18 -1.06 -2.99
C PHE A 40 -5.90 -2.40 -2.74
N SER A 41 -6.48 -2.97 -3.79
CA SER A 41 -7.00 -4.34 -3.79
C SER A 41 -5.88 -5.35 -3.82
N HIS A 42 -4.81 -5.03 -4.55
CA HIS A 42 -3.64 -5.86 -4.69
C HIS A 42 -2.39 -5.02 -4.51
N ALA A 43 -1.51 -5.48 -3.62
CA ALA A 43 -0.15 -4.98 -3.49
C ALA A 43 0.81 -6.11 -3.87
N MET A 44 1.92 -5.77 -4.50
CA MET A 44 2.93 -6.71 -4.99
C MET A 44 4.30 -6.31 -4.43
N ASN A 45 5.21 -7.27 -4.29
CA ASN A 45 6.54 -7.03 -3.71
C ASN A 45 6.52 -6.30 -2.36
N VAL A 46 5.51 -6.61 -1.55
CA VAL A 46 5.38 -6.14 -0.17
C VAL A 46 5.39 -7.33 0.79
N VAL A 47 5.85 -7.09 2.01
CA VAL A 47 5.82 -8.05 3.11
C VAL A 47 4.77 -7.57 4.10
N LEU A 48 3.86 -8.50 4.44
CA LEU A 48 2.89 -8.31 5.50
C LEU A 48 3.55 -8.69 6.82
N GLY A 49 3.57 -7.75 7.76
CA GLY A 49 4.01 -7.96 9.13
C GLY A 49 3.01 -8.80 9.92
N ALA A 50 3.29 -8.93 11.22
CA ALA A 50 2.37 -9.58 12.14
C ALA A 50 1.02 -8.84 12.16
N LYS A 51 -0.06 -9.61 12.16
CA LYS A 51 -1.40 -9.09 12.39
C LYS A 51 -1.49 -8.68 13.86
N GLU A 52 -1.65 -7.40 14.10
CA GLU A 52 -1.88 -6.82 15.42
C GLU A 52 -3.31 -6.29 15.50
N ASP A 53 -4.04 -6.68 16.53
CA ASP A 53 -5.30 -6.05 16.87
C ASP A 53 -5.05 -4.65 17.47
N ARG A 54 -5.55 -3.63 16.78
CA ARG A 54 -5.46 -2.23 17.21
C ARG A 54 -6.85 -1.65 17.38
N TYR A 55 -7.04 -0.96 18.50
CA TYR A 55 -8.24 -0.16 18.73
C TYR A 55 -8.14 1.13 17.92
N LEU A 56 -8.98 1.23 16.89
CA LEU A 56 -9.24 2.46 16.14
C LEU A 56 -10.53 3.11 16.65
N LEU A 57 -10.81 4.33 16.22
CA LEU A 57 -12.03 5.08 16.59
C LEU A 57 -13.33 4.29 16.34
N THR A 58 -13.33 3.37 15.36
CA THR A 58 -14.47 2.54 14.97
C THR A 58 -14.57 1.20 15.69
N GLY A 59 -13.58 0.83 16.52
CA GLY A 59 -13.54 -0.44 17.25
C GLY A 59 -12.20 -1.18 17.15
N LEU A 60 -12.21 -2.48 17.43
CA LEU A 60 -11.04 -3.34 17.29
C LEU A 60 -10.87 -3.75 15.82
N HIS A 61 -9.73 -3.41 15.23
CA HIS A 61 -9.37 -3.79 13.88
C HIS A 61 -8.07 -4.56 13.91
N THR A 62 -8.05 -5.74 13.31
CA THR A 62 -6.81 -6.47 13.06
C THR A 62 -6.12 -5.80 11.88
N VAL A 63 -5.00 -5.14 12.17
CA VAL A 63 -4.17 -4.48 11.17
C VAL A 63 -2.86 -5.22 10.99
N ALA A 64 -2.27 -5.21 9.80
CA ALA A 64 -0.92 -5.71 9.59
C ALA A 64 -0.08 -4.65 8.91
N ASP A 65 1.12 -4.39 9.45
CA ASP A 65 2.06 -3.46 8.81
C ASP A 65 2.47 -4.01 7.43
N ILE A 66 2.61 -3.12 6.46
CA ILE A 66 3.02 -3.44 5.10
C ILE A 66 4.33 -2.74 4.84
N SER A 67 5.36 -3.52 4.53
CA SER A 67 6.69 -3.02 4.20
C SER A 67 7.13 -3.48 2.81
N CYS A 68 8.11 -2.80 2.21
CA CYS A 68 8.68 -3.21 0.94
C CYS A 68 9.44 -4.53 1.10
N ALA A 69 9.22 -5.50 0.21
CA ALA A 69 9.90 -6.79 0.30
C ALA A 69 11.42 -6.72 0.07
N ASP A 70 11.90 -5.67 -0.61
CA ASP A 70 13.31 -5.55 -1.00
C ASP A 70 14.14 -4.79 0.04
N CYS A 71 13.63 -3.64 0.53
CA CYS A 71 14.33 -2.77 1.48
C CYS A 71 13.70 -2.69 2.87
N ASN A 72 12.58 -3.40 3.11
CA ASN A 72 11.80 -3.35 4.36
C ASN A 72 11.32 -1.94 4.77
N GLU A 73 11.27 -1.00 3.83
CA GLU A 73 10.71 0.34 4.09
C GLU A 73 9.22 0.22 4.42
N PRO A 74 8.72 0.78 5.53
CA PRO A 74 7.30 0.80 5.86
C PRO A 74 6.52 1.60 4.81
N LEU A 75 5.53 0.95 4.19
CA LEU A 75 4.70 1.52 3.13
C LEU A 75 3.29 1.84 3.61
N GLY A 76 2.77 1.09 4.59
CA GLY A 76 1.42 1.28 5.10
C GLY A 76 0.97 0.15 6.02
N TRP A 77 -0.34 -0.08 6.07
CA TRP A 77 -0.96 -1.12 6.89
C TRP A 77 -2.24 -1.64 6.18
N ASN A 78 -2.57 -2.93 6.36
CA ASN A 78 -3.91 -3.48 6.07
C ASN A 78 -4.77 -3.50 7.32
#